data_AF-A0A642ULQ4-F1
#
_entry.id   AF-A0A642ULQ4-F1
#
_cell.length_a   1.000
_cell.length_b   1.000
_cell.length_c   1.000
_cell.angle_alpha   90.00
_cell.angle_beta   90.00
_cell.angle_gamma   90.00
#
_symmetry.space_group_name_H-M   'P 1'
#
loop_
_entity.id
_entity.type
_entity.pdbx_description
1 polymer ?
#
loop_
_entity_poly.entity_id
_entity_poly.type
_entity_poly.pdbx_seq_one_letter_code
_entity_poly.pdbx_strand_id
1 'polypeptide(L)'
;MSTMSVDHELCRDHRYVQLDVLTRDLRHELDSLNHQLRQLVNDSFDEFVSLGKSINLDTADAEDGPDLAAIRHELTHYATTVKQNQQSIAQSAQTARAVVAHRRRLIAIKTSAKMGLIINDLVATFDKLLADPHPPTPQLIGVYLSIKSTYAQLEPQSPVAQVLRSKVASVTQEFTGFLATLPPAERVDVTNAITHAESTSTPPTQTPETAAQS
;
A
#
# COMPACT_ATOMS: atom_id res chain seq x y z
N MET A 1 -4.20 -5.50 78.90
CA MET A 1 -4.26 -6.65 77.98
C MET A 1 -3.33 -6.35 76.82
N SER A 2 -2.12 -6.90 76.89
CA SER A 2 -1.05 -6.70 75.90
C SER A 2 -1.10 -7.84 74.88
N THR A 3 -1.70 -7.61 73.72
CA THR A 3 -1.70 -8.58 72.61
C THR A 3 -0.78 -8.16 71.46
N MET A 4 -0.15 -6.99 71.52
CA MET A 4 0.77 -6.48 70.48
C MET A 4 2.25 -6.89 70.70
N SER A 5 2.57 -7.61 71.78
CA SER A 5 3.96 -7.99 72.12
C SER A 5 4.39 -9.32 71.52
N VAL A 6 3.50 -10.32 71.53
CA VAL A 6 3.84 -11.70 71.14
C VAL A 6 4.02 -11.82 69.62
N ASP A 7 3.16 -11.18 68.83
CA ASP A 7 3.25 -11.25 67.37
C ASP A 7 4.48 -10.51 66.82
N HIS A 8 4.92 -9.43 67.49
CA HIS A 8 6.10 -8.68 67.07
C HIS A 8 7.42 -9.38 67.42
N GLU A 9 7.44 -10.15 68.53
CA GLU A 9 8.58 -11.02 68.88
C GLU A 9 8.60 -12.26 67.98
N LEU A 10 7.45 -12.89 67.73
CA LEU A 10 7.34 -14.06 66.85
C LEU A 10 7.76 -13.73 65.40
N CYS A 11 7.38 -12.58 64.86
CA CYS A 11 7.80 -12.16 63.51
C CYS A 11 9.29 -11.80 63.44
N ARG A 12 9.84 -11.24 64.52
CA ARG A 12 11.27 -10.91 64.62
C ARG A 12 12.12 -12.19 64.70
N ASP A 13 11.73 -13.13 65.55
CA ASP A 13 12.45 -14.41 65.72
C ASP A 13 12.30 -15.30 64.48
N HIS A 14 11.14 -15.31 63.83
CA HIS A 14 10.97 -16.04 62.56
C HIS A 14 11.87 -15.50 61.45
N ARG A 15 12.11 -14.18 61.40
CA ARG A 15 13.04 -13.57 60.44
C ARG A 15 14.49 -13.98 60.70
N TYR A 16 14.90 -14.07 61.96
CA TYR A 16 16.26 -14.52 62.32
C TYR A 16 16.43 -16.03 62.08
N VAL A 17 15.41 -16.84 62.38
CA VAL A 17 15.40 -18.28 62.08
C VAL A 17 15.49 -18.52 60.57
N GLN A 18 14.76 -17.78 59.74
CA GLN A 18 14.87 -17.91 58.29
C GLN A 18 16.25 -17.49 57.75
N LEU A 19 16.88 -16.48 58.35
CA LEU A 19 18.24 -16.05 58.00
C LEU A 19 19.30 -17.06 58.45
N ASP A 20 19.12 -17.66 59.62
CA ASP A 20 20.01 -18.72 60.13
C ASP A 20 19.85 -20.01 59.33
N VAL A 21 18.62 -20.36 58.93
CA VAL A 21 18.35 -21.47 58.01
C VAL A 21 18.99 -21.20 56.66
N LEU A 22 18.81 -20.01 56.08
CA LEU A 22 19.44 -19.65 54.81
C LEU A 22 20.98 -19.67 54.90
N THR A 23 21.54 -19.18 56.01
CA THR A 23 22.99 -19.20 56.25
C THR A 23 23.50 -20.62 56.41
N ARG A 24 22.74 -21.50 57.08
CA ARG A 24 23.04 -22.92 57.22
C ARG A 24 22.97 -23.64 55.87
N ASP A 25 21.96 -23.35 55.06
CA ASP A 25 21.78 -23.94 53.73
C ASP A 25 22.90 -23.50 52.79
N LEU A 26 23.25 -22.21 52.78
CA LEU A 26 24.38 -21.70 52.01
C LEU A 26 25.72 -22.28 52.46
N ARG A 27 25.92 -22.47 53.77
CA ARG A 27 27.13 -23.15 54.28
C ARG A 27 27.15 -24.62 53.90
N HIS A 28 26.01 -25.30 53.95
CA HIS A 28 25.89 -26.70 53.54
C HIS A 28 26.20 -26.87 52.05
N GLU A 29 25.66 -26.00 51.20
CA GLU A 29 25.96 -26.00 49.76
C GLU A 29 27.43 -25.64 49.48
N LEU A 30 28.00 -24.69 50.21
CA LEU A 30 29.42 -24.35 50.08
C LEU A 30 30.32 -25.53 50.49
N ASP A 31 30.00 -26.21 51.60
CA ASP A 31 30.74 -27.37 52.07
C ASP A 31 30.56 -28.57 51.12
N SER A 32 29.35 -28.76 50.58
CA SER A 32 29.02 -29.76 49.56
C SER A 32 29.83 -29.51 48.29
N LEU A 33 29.85 -28.28 47.79
CA LEU A 33 30.63 -27.88 46.62
C LEU A 33 32.13 -28.09 46.85
N ASN A 34 32.64 -27.71 48.02
CA ASN A 34 34.05 -27.87 48.37
C ASN A 34 34.43 -29.36 48.50
N HIS A 35 33.51 -30.19 49.00
CA HIS A 35 33.69 -31.63 49.06
C HIS A 35 33.67 -32.27 47.67
N GLN A 36 32.74 -31.86 46.80
CA GLN A 36 32.69 -32.27 45.40
C GLN A 36 33.95 -31.84 44.64
N LEU A 37 34.44 -30.62 44.87
CA LEU A 37 35.68 -30.14 44.23
C LEU A 37 36.90 -30.93 44.71
N ARG A 38 36.95 -31.27 45.99
CA ARG A 38 38.02 -32.12 46.56
C ARG A 38 37.95 -33.55 46.04
N GLN A 39 36.75 -34.12 45.90
CA GLN A 39 36.56 -35.44 45.27
C GLN A 39 36.96 -35.41 43.79
N LEU A 40 36.59 -34.36 43.06
CA LEU A 40 36.95 -34.19 41.65
C LEU A 40 38.47 -34.04 41.45
N VAL A 41 39.16 -33.38 42.38
CA VAL A 41 40.62 -33.21 42.33
C VAL A 41 41.38 -34.47 42.79
N ASN A 42 40.87 -35.21 43.78
CA ASN A 42 41.55 -36.39 44.33
C ASN A 42 41.23 -37.70 43.61
N ASP A 43 39.98 -37.92 43.24
CA ASP A 43 39.49 -39.22 42.76
C ASP A 43 39.27 -39.24 41.24
N SER A 44 38.99 -38.07 40.64
CA SER A 44 38.71 -37.90 39.21
C SER A 44 39.58 -36.82 38.56
N PHE A 45 40.87 -36.77 38.88
CA PHE A 45 41.80 -35.77 38.31
C PHE A 45 41.75 -35.73 36.76
N ASP A 46 41.55 -36.87 36.10
CA ASP A 46 41.38 -36.93 34.65
C ASP A 46 40.06 -36.30 34.17
N GLU A 47 38.96 -36.39 34.94
CA GLU A 47 37.72 -35.66 34.65
C GLU A 47 37.87 -34.18 34.97
N PHE A 48 38.60 -33.80 36.03
CA PHE A 48 38.96 -32.41 36.30
C PHE A 48 39.79 -31.81 35.17
N VAL A 49 40.75 -32.56 34.63
CA VAL A 49 41.56 -32.15 33.47
C VAL A 49 40.74 -32.17 32.19
N SER A 50 39.79 -33.09 32.02
CA SER A 50 38.86 -33.12 30.88
C SER A 50 37.89 -31.93 30.90
N LEU A 51 37.34 -31.62 32.07
CA LEU A 51 36.51 -30.45 32.32
C LEU A 51 37.33 -29.17 32.17
N GLY A 52 38.57 -29.18 32.67
CA GLY A 52 39.55 -28.14 32.43
C GLY A 52 39.81 -27.96 30.95
N LYS A 53 39.97 -29.01 30.15
CA LYS A 53 40.17 -28.92 28.69
C LYS A 53 38.93 -28.49 27.91
N SER A 54 37.72 -28.86 28.37
CA SER A 54 36.47 -28.41 27.75
C SER A 54 36.15 -26.95 28.08
N ILE A 55 36.58 -26.46 29.24
CA ILE A 55 36.49 -25.05 29.64
C ILE A 55 37.65 -24.22 29.04
N ASN A 56 38.85 -24.79 28.96
CA ASN A 56 40.09 -24.13 28.51
C ASN A 56 40.33 -24.28 26.99
N LEU A 57 39.26 -24.50 26.21
CA LEU A 57 39.15 -24.13 24.80
C LEU A 57 39.29 -22.60 24.59
N ASP A 58 39.50 -21.85 25.68
CA ASP A 58 39.59 -20.40 25.77
C ASP A 58 41.05 -19.90 25.92
N THR A 59 42.00 -20.51 25.19
CA THR A 59 43.29 -19.86 24.94
C THR A 59 43.27 -19.26 23.54
N ALA A 60 42.76 -18.03 23.48
CA ALA A 60 43.06 -16.86 22.62
C ALA A 60 43.54 -16.97 21.15
N ASP A 61 43.93 -18.14 20.64
CA ASP A 61 44.44 -18.39 19.29
C ASP A 61 43.76 -19.57 18.58
N ALA A 62 42.78 -20.24 19.21
CA ALA A 62 41.96 -21.26 18.56
C ALA A 62 40.67 -20.62 18.04
N GLU A 63 40.54 -20.57 16.72
CA GLU A 63 39.29 -20.31 16.02
C GLU A 63 38.14 -21.05 16.71
N ASP A 64 37.04 -20.31 16.94
CA ASP A 64 35.71 -20.77 17.36
C ASP A 64 35.56 -22.31 17.38
N GLY A 65 35.30 -22.90 18.55
CA GLY A 65 35.01 -24.35 18.65
C GLY A 65 33.96 -24.78 17.59
N PRO A 66 33.97 -26.04 17.11
CA PRO A 66 33.27 -26.46 15.90
C PRO A 66 31.78 -26.07 15.88
N ASP A 67 31.12 -26.09 17.04
CA ASP A 67 29.72 -25.70 17.18
C ASP A 67 29.51 -24.19 17.06
N LEU A 68 30.42 -23.37 17.60
CA LEU A 68 30.39 -21.91 17.49
C LEU A 68 30.72 -21.43 16.07
N ALA A 69 31.68 -22.08 15.41
CA ALA A 69 32.00 -21.82 14.00
C ALA A 69 30.79 -22.14 13.09
N ALA A 70 30.08 -23.24 13.35
CA ALA A 70 28.87 -23.61 12.62
C ALA A 70 27.73 -22.60 12.82
N ILE A 71 27.47 -22.20 14.06
CA ILE A 71 26.45 -21.18 14.38
C ILE A 71 26.78 -19.84 13.71
N ARG A 72 28.04 -19.42 13.76
CA ARG A 72 28.51 -18.19 13.10
C ARG A 72 28.34 -18.27 11.58
N HIS A 73 28.68 -19.40 10.98
CA HIS A 73 28.46 -19.63 9.55
C HIS A 73 26.97 -19.56 9.19
N GLU A 74 26.09 -20.22 9.95
CA GLU A 74 24.64 -20.14 9.73
C GLU A 74 24.08 -18.73 9.88
N LEU A 75 24.53 -17.96 10.88
CA LEU A 75 24.15 -16.56 11.06
C LEU A 75 24.55 -15.70 9.87
N THR A 76 25.77 -15.88 9.35
CA THR A 76 26.23 -15.13 8.16
C THR A 76 25.45 -15.51 6.90
N HIS A 77 25.14 -16.80 6.74
CA HIS A 77 24.32 -17.29 5.63
C HIS A 77 22.89 -16.74 5.71
N TYR A 78 22.29 -16.77 6.90
CA TYR A 78 20.97 -16.21 7.16
C TYR A 78 20.93 -14.71 6.89
N ALA A 79 21.91 -13.94 7.38
CA ALA A 79 22.00 -12.51 7.12
C ALA A 79 22.09 -12.20 5.62
N THR A 80 22.88 -12.98 4.88
CA THR A 80 22.99 -12.87 3.42
C THR A 80 21.67 -13.17 2.73
N THR A 81 20.98 -14.24 3.15
CA THR A 81 19.68 -14.64 2.61
C THR A 81 18.61 -13.58 2.88
N VAL A 82 18.57 -13.01 4.08
CA VAL A 82 17.64 -11.93 4.44
C VAL A 82 17.89 -10.70 3.55
N LYS A 83 19.15 -10.32 3.34
CA LYS A 83 19.50 -9.18 2.48
C LYS A 83 19.06 -9.41 1.03
N GLN A 84 19.28 -10.61 0.49
CA GLN A 84 18.83 -10.98 -0.85
C GLN A 84 17.30 -10.97 -0.97
N ASN A 85 16.60 -11.51 0.03
CA ASN A 85 15.14 -11.50 0.06
C ASN A 85 14.58 -10.08 0.14
N GLN A 86 15.17 -9.19 0.93
CA GLN A 86 14.78 -7.78 0.98
C GLN A 86 14.94 -7.09 -0.39
N GLN A 87 16.04 -7.35 -1.09
CA GLN A 87 16.26 -6.82 -2.44
C GLN A 87 15.22 -7.37 -3.44
N SER A 88 14.94 -8.67 -3.40
CA SER A 88 13.93 -9.32 -4.25
C SER A 88 12.52 -8.75 -4.00
N ILE A 89 12.13 -8.56 -2.73
CA ILE A 89 10.86 -7.94 -2.36
C ILE A 89 10.78 -6.50 -2.87
N ALA A 90 11.86 -5.72 -2.76
CA ALA A 90 11.90 -4.35 -3.26
C ALA A 90 11.74 -4.29 -4.79
N GLN A 91 12.41 -5.17 -5.53
CA GLN A 91 12.28 -5.29 -6.99
C GLN A 91 10.87 -5.73 -7.40
N SER A 92 10.29 -6.69 -6.68
CA SER A 92 8.91 -7.14 -6.89
C SER A 92 7.91 -6.00 -6.66
N ALA A 93 8.09 -5.22 -5.58
CA ALA A 93 7.26 -4.06 -5.29
C ALA A 93 7.37 -2.98 -6.38
N GLN A 94 8.57 -2.71 -6.89
CA GLN A 94 8.77 -1.79 -8.01
C GLN A 94 8.08 -2.29 -9.29
N THR A 95 8.19 -3.58 -9.58
CA THR A 95 7.54 -4.22 -10.73
C THR A 95 6.02 -4.13 -10.61
N ALA A 96 5.46 -4.43 -9.43
CA ALA A 96 4.03 -4.31 -9.17
C ALA A 96 3.52 -2.87 -9.38
N ARG A 97 4.27 -1.86 -8.90
CA ARG A 97 3.94 -0.45 -9.15
C ARG A 97 3.95 -0.10 -10.64
N ALA A 98 4.96 -0.56 -11.38
CA ALA A 98 5.03 -0.36 -12.83
C ALA A 98 3.83 -1.00 -13.55
N VAL A 99 3.48 -2.25 -13.21
CA VAL A 99 2.32 -2.96 -13.77
C VAL A 99 1.02 -2.21 -13.49
N VAL A 100 0.82 -1.69 -12.27
CA VAL A 100 -0.36 -0.89 -11.93
C VAL A 100 -0.42 0.40 -12.77
N ALA A 101 0.71 1.09 -12.93
CA ALA A 101 0.79 2.28 -13.76
C ALA A 101 0.46 1.98 -15.24
N HIS A 102 1.02 0.90 -15.79
CA HIS A 102 0.72 0.44 -17.15
C HIS A 102 -0.76 0.08 -17.31
N ARG A 103 -1.35 -0.62 -16.34
CA ARG A 103 -2.78 -0.97 -16.36
C ARG A 103 -3.66 0.28 -16.37
N ARG A 104 -3.35 1.28 -15.55
CA ARG A 104 -4.08 2.57 -15.54
C ARG A 104 -4.01 3.26 -16.91
N ARG A 105 -2.81 3.33 -17.50
CA ARG A 105 -2.63 3.90 -18.85
C ARG A 105 -3.40 3.12 -19.92
N LEU A 106 -3.39 1.79 -19.84
CA LEU A 106 -4.14 0.94 -20.77
C LEU A 106 -5.65 1.17 -20.66
N ILE A 107 -6.17 1.32 -19.44
CA ILE A 107 -7.59 1.64 -19.20
C ILE A 107 -7.92 3.00 -19.81
N ALA A 108 -7.10 4.03 -19.59
CA ALA A 108 -7.32 5.36 -20.16
C ALA A 108 -7.36 5.33 -21.70
N ILE A 109 -6.44 4.60 -22.34
CA ILE A 109 -6.42 4.40 -23.80
C ILE A 109 -7.65 3.64 -24.27
N LYS A 110 -8.01 2.54 -23.59
CA LYS A 110 -9.21 1.74 -23.91
C LYS A 110 -10.49 2.58 -23.82
N THR A 111 -10.62 3.39 -22.78
CA THR A 111 -11.75 4.30 -22.60
C THR A 111 -11.78 5.35 -23.71
N SER A 112 -10.64 5.98 -24.03
CA SER A 112 -10.55 6.96 -25.12
C SER A 112 -10.94 6.36 -26.47
N ALA A 113 -10.48 5.14 -26.77
CA ALA A 113 -10.82 4.45 -28.01
C ALA A 113 -12.32 4.10 -28.08
N LYS A 114 -12.90 3.62 -26.97
CA LYS A 114 -14.34 3.35 -26.88
C LYS A 114 -15.17 4.61 -27.09
N MET A 115 -14.81 5.70 -26.43
CA MET A 115 -15.51 6.99 -26.63
C MET A 115 -15.37 7.48 -28.07
N GLY A 116 -14.22 7.27 -28.71
CA GLY A 116 -14.05 7.60 -30.12
C GLY A 116 -14.93 6.79 -31.06
N LEU A 117 -15.15 5.51 -30.77
CA LEU A 117 -16.11 4.67 -31.51
C LEU A 117 -17.55 5.17 -31.31
N ILE A 118 -17.95 5.47 -30.06
CA ILE A 118 -19.28 6.00 -29.74
C ILE A 118 -19.52 7.32 -30.50
N ILE A 119 -18.55 8.24 -30.47
CA ILE A 119 -18.66 9.50 -31.20
C ILE A 119 -18.77 9.24 -32.70
N ASN A 120 -18.00 8.31 -33.25
CA ASN A 120 -18.09 7.96 -34.67
C ASN A 120 -19.49 7.42 -35.05
N ASP A 121 -20.09 6.57 -34.22
CA ASP A 121 -21.44 6.05 -34.44
C ASP A 121 -22.50 7.13 -34.32
N LEU A 122 -22.35 8.04 -33.36
CA LEU A 122 -23.22 9.21 -33.19
C LEU A 122 -23.12 10.15 -34.39
N VAL A 123 -21.92 10.41 -34.92
CA VAL A 123 -21.72 11.22 -36.13
C VAL A 123 -22.36 10.54 -37.34
N ALA A 124 -22.14 9.24 -37.54
CA ALA A 124 -22.78 8.52 -38.64
C ALA A 124 -24.32 8.53 -38.53
N THR A 125 -24.86 8.53 -37.30
CA THR A 125 -26.31 8.67 -37.06
C THR A 125 -26.78 10.09 -37.35
N PHE A 126 -26.01 11.10 -36.95
CA PHE A 126 -26.27 12.50 -37.25
C PHE A 126 -26.32 12.74 -38.76
N ASP A 127 -25.33 12.27 -39.51
CA ASP A 127 -25.25 12.42 -40.97
C ASP A 127 -26.47 11.76 -41.66
N LYS A 128 -26.87 10.57 -41.20
CA LYS A 128 -28.06 9.87 -41.71
C LYS A 128 -29.34 10.64 -41.45
N LEU A 129 -29.50 11.18 -40.23
CA LEU A 129 -30.67 11.98 -39.88
C LEU A 129 -30.70 13.27 -40.70
N LEU A 130 -29.56 13.92 -40.91
CA LEU A 130 -29.47 15.17 -41.66
C LEU A 130 -29.71 14.97 -43.16
N ALA A 131 -29.39 13.79 -43.71
CA ALA A 131 -29.65 13.44 -45.12
C ALA A 131 -31.13 13.16 -45.42
N ASP A 132 -31.97 12.98 -44.40
CA ASP A 132 -33.42 12.84 -44.56
C ASP A 132 -34.02 14.20 -45.00
N PRO A 133 -34.87 14.27 -46.05
CA PRO A 133 -35.55 15.50 -46.45
C PRO A 133 -36.44 16.11 -45.35
N HIS A 134 -36.91 15.32 -44.39
CA HIS A 134 -37.68 15.78 -43.23
C HIS A 134 -37.07 15.22 -41.94
N PRO A 135 -35.91 15.77 -41.51
CA PRO A 135 -35.18 15.23 -40.38
C PRO A 135 -36.00 15.41 -39.10
N PRO A 136 -36.12 14.37 -38.25
CA PRO A 136 -36.78 14.51 -36.96
C PRO A 136 -35.94 15.41 -36.03
N THR A 137 -36.26 16.70 -36.00
CA THR A 137 -35.61 17.76 -35.22
C THR A 137 -35.26 17.36 -33.78
N PRO A 138 -36.17 16.77 -32.97
CA PRO A 138 -35.82 16.39 -31.59
C PRO A 138 -34.76 15.29 -31.50
N GLN A 139 -34.75 14.35 -32.45
CA GLN A 139 -33.73 13.30 -32.49
C GLN A 139 -32.38 13.86 -32.93
N LEU A 140 -32.37 14.76 -33.91
CA LEU A 140 -31.15 15.43 -34.38
C LEU A 140 -30.50 16.26 -33.27
N ILE A 141 -31.31 17.03 -32.51
CA ILE A 141 -30.85 17.79 -31.34
C ILE A 141 -30.30 16.84 -30.27
N GLY A 142 -30.99 15.74 -29.98
CA GLY A 142 -30.55 14.75 -29.00
C GLY A 142 -29.21 14.11 -29.36
N VAL A 143 -29.01 13.77 -30.64
CA VAL A 143 -27.74 13.22 -31.13
C VAL A 143 -26.63 14.28 -31.06
N TYR A 144 -26.90 15.52 -31.48
CA TYR A 144 -25.93 16.62 -31.39
C TYR A 144 -25.47 16.89 -29.94
N LEU A 145 -26.41 16.97 -29.00
CA LEU A 145 -26.09 17.13 -27.57
C LEU A 145 -25.30 15.94 -27.03
N SER A 146 -25.62 14.73 -27.48
CA SER A 146 -24.89 13.51 -27.11
C SER A 146 -23.46 13.53 -27.64
N ILE A 147 -23.24 14.01 -28.87
CA ILE A 147 -21.88 14.19 -29.44
C ILE A 147 -21.09 15.20 -28.61
N LYS A 148 -21.67 16.36 -28.29
CA LYS A 148 -21.02 17.39 -27.46
C LYS A 148 -20.69 16.88 -26.06
N SER A 149 -21.65 16.23 -25.40
CA SER A 149 -21.47 15.69 -24.04
C SER A 149 -20.40 14.59 -24.01
N THR A 150 -20.41 13.67 -24.97
CA THR A 150 -19.42 12.59 -25.05
C THR A 150 -18.02 13.13 -25.37
N TYR A 151 -17.93 14.14 -26.25
CA TYR A 151 -16.66 14.80 -26.56
C TYR A 151 -16.11 15.61 -25.37
N ALA A 152 -16.97 16.25 -24.57
CA ALA A 152 -16.55 16.96 -23.35
C ALA A 152 -15.95 16.02 -22.29
N GLN A 153 -16.34 14.74 -22.29
CA GLN A 153 -15.78 13.71 -21.41
C GLN A 153 -14.43 13.15 -21.88
N LEU A 154 -13.96 13.47 -23.10
CA LEU A 154 -12.62 13.09 -23.56
C LEU A 154 -11.55 14.01 -22.94
N GLU A 155 -10.43 13.41 -22.54
CA GLU A 155 -9.26 14.19 -22.15
C GLU A 155 -8.76 15.05 -23.33
N PRO A 156 -8.56 16.38 -23.14
CA PRO A 156 -8.19 17.29 -24.23
C PRO A 156 -6.86 16.97 -24.91
N GLN A 157 -5.96 16.27 -24.21
CA GLN A 157 -4.63 15.88 -24.69
C GLN A 157 -4.59 14.47 -25.30
N SER A 158 -5.72 13.76 -25.33
CA SER A 158 -5.79 12.44 -25.96
C SER A 158 -5.58 12.56 -27.47
N PRO A 159 -4.77 11.70 -28.11
CA PRO A 159 -4.63 11.71 -29.57
C PRO A 159 -5.96 11.49 -30.28
N VAL A 160 -6.90 10.77 -29.66
CA VAL A 160 -8.27 10.58 -30.17
C VAL A 160 -9.03 11.90 -30.18
N ALA A 161 -8.89 12.73 -29.13
CA ALA A 161 -9.55 14.02 -29.05
C ALA A 161 -9.06 14.98 -30.16
N GLN A 162 -7.76 14.94 -30.49
CA GLN A 162 -7.21 15.76 -31.58
C GLN A 162 -7.81 15.39 -32.94
N VAL A 163 -7.94 14.09 -33.22
CA VAL A 163 -8.54 13.59 -34.48
C VAL A 163 -10.04 13.90 -34.54
N LEU A 164 -10.74 13.79 -33.41
CA LEU A 164 -12.18 14.04 -33.34
C LEU A 164 -12.54 15.52 -33.37
N ARG A 165 -11.63 16.42 -32.96
CA ARG A 165 -11.90 17.87 -32.88
C ARG A 165 -12.40 18.44 -34.21
N SER A 166 -11.77 18.08 -35.32
CA SER A 166 -12.17 18.55 -36.65
C SER A 166 -13.55 18.00 -37.05
N LYS A 167 -13.83 16.72 -36.76
CA LYS A 167 -15.13 16.10 -37.03
C LYS A 167 -16.25 16.74 -36.20
N VAL A 168 -16.05 16.92 -34.90
CA VAL A 168 -17.03 17.56 -34.01
C VAL A 168 -17.25 19.02 -34.40
N ALA A 169 -16.21 19.72 -34.85
CA ALA A 169 -16.34 21.07 -35.40
C ALA A 169 -17.20 21.10 -36.68
N SER A 170 -17.00 20.14 -37.60
CA SER A 170 -17.85 19.98 -38.80
C SER A 170 -19.31 19.78 -38.43
N VAL A 171 -19.59 18.83 -37.54
CA VAL A 171 -20.96 18.55 -37.04
C VAL A 171 -21.58 19.80 -36.41
N THR A 172 -20.81 20.58 -35.65
CA THR A 172 -21.28 21.83 -35.05
C THR A 172 -21.64 22.87 -36.12
N GLN A 173 -20.84 22.96 -37.18
CA GLN A 173 -21.08 23.86 -38.30
C GLN A 173 -22.30 23.43 -39.13
N GLU A 174 -22.44 22.13 -39.40
CA GLU A 174 -23.58 21.57 -40.13
C GLU A 174 -24.88 21.72 -39.35
N PHE A 175 -24.85 21.46 -38.05
CA PHE A 175 -26.00 21.66 -37.18
C PHE A 175 -26.41 23.14 -37.09
N THR A 176 -25.45 24.07 -36.98
CA THR A 176 -25.76 25.51 -37.01
C THR A 176 -26.31 25.97 -38.38
N GLY A 177 -25.82 25.38 -39.47
CA GLY A 177 -26.39 25.56 -40.80
C GLY A 177 -27.85 25.07 -40.88
N PHE A 178 -28.14 23.88 -40.34
CA PHE A 178 -29.50 23.36 -40.24
C PHE A 178 -30.41 24.28 -39.42
N LEU A 179 -29.97 24.75 -38.25
CA LEU A 179 -30.74 25.69 -37.43
C LEU A 179 -31.06 27.01 -38.15
N ALA A 180 -30.22 27.44 -39.08
CA ALA A 180 -30.48 28.64 -39.89
C ALA A 180 -31.56 28.42 -40.95
N THR A 181 -31.81 27.18 -41.36
CA THR A 181 -32.86 26.81 -42.33
C THR A 181 -34.24 26.60 -41.70
N LEU A 182 -34.32 26.50 -40.37
CA LEU A 182 -35.58 26.36 -39.64
C LEU A 182 -36.39 27.67 -39.58
N PRO A 183 -37.73 27.59 -39.52
CA PRO A 183 -38.59 28.76 -39.29
C PRO A 183 -38.23 29.47 -37.99
N PRO A 184 -38.36 30.81 -37.91
CA PRO A 184 -37.94 31.59 -36.74
C PRO A 184 -38.64 31.18 -35.44
N ALA A 185 -39.86 30.64 -35.50
CA ALA A 185 -40.59 30.13 -34.33
C ALA A 185 -39.92 28.88 -33.72
N GLU A 186 -39.60 27.88 -34.55
CA GLU A 186 -38.93 26.66 -34.10
C GLU A 186 -37.47 26.90 -33.70
N ARG A 187 -36.81 27.90 -34.30
CA ARG A 187 -35.44 28.27 -33.99
C ARG A 187 -35.28 28.80 -32.56
N VAL A 188 -36.23 29.58 -32.06
CA VAL A 188 -36.18 30.14 -30.69
C VAL A 188 -36.35 29.03 -29.64
N ASP A 189 -37.28 28.10 -29.86
CA ASP A 189 -37.51 26.98 -28.94
C ASP A 189 -36.31 26.03 -28.88
N VAL A 190 -35.70 25.73 -30.03
CA VAL A 190 -34.50 24.88 -30.09
C VAL A 190 -33.27 25.56 -29.48
N THR A 191 -33.09 26.86 -29.71
CA THR A 191 -31.95 27.60 -29.15
C THR A 191 -32.06 27.69 -27.62
N ASN A 192 -33.27 27.90 -27.09
CA ASN A 192 -33.53 27.90 -25.65
C ASN A 192 -33.35 26.50 -25.02
N ALA A 193 -33.71 25.43 -25.74
CA ALA A 193 -33.51 24.06 -25.29
C ALA A 193 -32.00 23.70 -25.21
N ILE A 194 -31.20 24.17 -26.17
CA ILE A 194 -29.75 23.94 -26.20
C ILE A 194 -29.05 24.70 -25.06
N THR A 195 -29.39 25.98 -24.82
CA THR A 195 -28.78 26.75 -23.73
C THR A 195 -29.14 26.19 -22.35
N HIS A 196 -30.36 25.69 -22.15
CA HIS A 196 -30.72 24.98 -20.92
C HIS A 196 -29.96 23.65 -20.73
N ALA A 197 -29.77 22.88 -21.80
CA ALA A 197 -29.02 21.63 -21.76
C ALA A 197 -27.51 21.84 -21.55
N GLU A 198 -26.93 22.90 -22.14
CA GLU A 198 -25.51 23.25 -21.93
C GLU A 198 -25.27 23.73 -20.49
N SER A 199 -26.18 24.52 -19.92
CA SER A 199 -26.10 25.02 -18.53
C SER A 199 -26.16 23.91 -17.47
N THR A 200 -26.81 22.78 -17.77
CA THR A 200 -26.92 21.62 -16.88
C THR A 200 -25.81 20.58 -17.06
N SER A 201 -24.98 20.70 -18.11
CA SER A 201 -23.87 19.78 -18.40
C SER A 201 -22.51 20.25 -17.88
N THR A 202 -22.40 21.49 -17.41
CA THR A 202 -21.16 22.03 -16.80
C THR A 202 -20.91 21.33 -15.45
N PRO A 203 -19.77 20.61 -15.26
CA PRO A 203 -19.44 20.06 -13.96
C PRO A 203 -19.08 21.20 -13.00
N PRO A 204 -19.38 21.08 -11.69
CA PRO A 204 -19.03 22.09 -10.72
C PRO A 204 -17.51 22.30 -10.72
N THR A 205 -17.10 23.54 -10.97
CA THR A 205 -15.74 24.02 -10.72
C THR A 205 -15.40 23.71 -9.26
N GLN A 206 -14.54 22.72 -9.02
CA GLN A 206 -13.94 22.51 -7.71
C GLN A 206 -13.00 23.69 -7.47
N THR A 207 -13.47 24.62 -6.63
CA THR A 207 -12.66 25.65 -6.00
C THR A 207 -11.50 24.98 -5.27
N PRO A 208 -10.24 25.41 -5.46
CA PRO A 208 -9.13 24.86 -4.70
C PRO A 208 -9.30 25.27 -3.24
N GLU A 209 -9.46 24.27 -2.38
CA GLU A 209 -9.50 24.40 -0.94
C GLU A 209 -8.14 24.93 -0.47
N THR A 210 -8.12 26.19 -0.07
CA THR A 210 -6.95 26.85 0.50
C THR A 210 -6.52 26.11 1.76
N ALA A 211 -5.39 25.41 1.68
CA ALA A 211 -4.68 24.91 2.84
C ALA A 211 -4.19 26.11 3.69
N ALA A 212 -4.97 26.49 4.70
CA ALA A 212 -4.50 27.32 5.78
C ALA A 212 -3.94 26.40 6.87
N GLN A 213 -2.61 26.32 6.92
CA GLN A 213 -1.87 25.86 8.09
C GLN A 213 -2.13 26.83 9.25
N SER A 214 -2.55 26.30 10.38
CA SER A 214 -2.35 26.86 11.72
C SER A 214 -2.34 25.71 12.71
#